data_AF-A0A935LSA0-F1
#
_entry.id   AF-A0A935LSA0-F1
#
_cell.length_a   1.000
_cell.length_b   1.000
_cell.length_c   1.000
_cell.angle_alpha   90.00
_cell.angle_beta   90.00
_cell.angle_gamma   90.00
#
_symmetry.space_group_name_H-M   'P 1'
#
loop_
_entity.id
_entity.type
_entity.pdbx_description
1 polymer ?
#
loop_
_entity_poly.entity_id
_entity_poly.type
_entity_poly.pdbx_seq_one_letter_code
_entity_poly.pdbx_strand_id
1 'polypeptide(L)'
;MWKWCVAVLFLSGCSGPEHGNLCERTFEPYPDLNSGRMRTNLNGAYVDAMALYNKGDFAGARDGLVPYLKAQRADLTPYIYLACSYLALGEPFEAELQLDHLEHSNILQYDDQIEWYTVVCWVCSGQLERARKGAQLIVSSPAHTYKKEAARLLNELSSAIP
;
A
#
# COMPACT_ATOMS: atom_id res chain seq x y z
N MET A 1 12.65 -32.94 54.72
CA MET A 1 11.83 -32.19 53.72
C MET A 1 12.79 -31.42 52.83
N TRP A 2 13.06 -31.94 51.63
CA TRP A 2 14.05 -31.42 50.68
C TRP A 2 13.35 -30.46 49.71
N LYS A 3 13.63 -29.16 49.79
CA LYS A 3 13.13 -28.18 48.83
C LYS A 3 14.20 -27.92 47.77
N TRP A 4 13.92 -28.32 46.54
CA TRP A 4 14.69 -27.98 45.35
C TRP A 4 14.33 -26.55 44.93
N CYS A 5 15.32 -25.65 44.89
CA CYS A 5 15.19 -24.35 44.23
C CYS A 5 15.52 -24.54 42.74
N VAL A 6 14.49 -24.54 41.89
CA VAL A 6 14.66 -24.42 40.44
C VAL A 6 14.94 -22.95 40.13
N ALA A 7 16.17 -22.66 39.71
CA ALA A 7 16.55 -21.36 39.17
C ALA A 7 16.09 -21.28 37.71
N VAL A 8 15.12 -20.41 37.44
CA VAL A 8 14.68 -20.07 36.07
C VAL A 8 15.64 -19.02 35.51
N LEU A 9 16.42 -19.42 34.51
CA LEU A 9 17.24 -18.54 33.69
C LEU A 9 16.31 -17.77 32.73
N PHE A 10 16.12 -16.47 32.99
CA PHE A 10 15.57 -15.54 32.02
C PHE A 10 16.63 -15.29 30.95
N LEU A 11 16.46 -15.90 29.78
CA LEU A 11 17.15 -15.50 28.56
C LEU A 11 16.51 -14.20 28.06
N SER A 12 17.12 -13.07 28.41
CA SER A 12 16.86 -11.77 27.81
C SER A 12 17.34 -11.82 26.35
N GLY A 13 16.44 -12.16 25.42
CA GLY A 13 16.70 -11.98 24.00
C GLY A 13 16.84 -10.49 23.70
N CYS A 14 18.03 -10.06 23.29
CA CYS A 14 18.24 -8.76 22.69
C CYS A 14 17.52 -8.72 21.34
N SER A 15 16.36 -8.05 21.26
CA SER A 15 15.80 -7.60 20.00
C SER A 15 16.66 -6.43 19.48
N GLY A 16 17.42 -6.69 18.42
CA GLY A 16 18.08 -5.65 17.63
C GLY A 16 17.05 -4.74 16.95
N PRO A 17 17.48 -3.66 16.27
CA PRO A 17 16.55 -2.77 15.57
C PRO A 17 15.89 -3.57 14.45
N GLU A 18 14.61 -3.92 14.64
CA GLU A 18 13.80 -4.54 13.59
C GLU A 18 13.60 -3.52 12.48
N HIS A 19 14.45 -3.59 11.45
CA HIS A 19 14.12 -3.04 10.16
C HIS A 19 12.89 -3.82 9.67
N GLY A 20 11.74 -3.15 9.60
CA GLY A 20 10.45 -3.73 9.22
C GLY A 20 10.50 -4.60 7.96
N ASN A 21 9.49 -5.43 7.73
CA ASN A 21 9.51 -6.39 6.61
C ASN A 21 9.58 -5.69 5.22
N LEU A 22 9.87 -6.42 4.15
CA LEU A 22 10.06 -5.82 2.82
C LEU A 22 8.85 -5.00 2.35
N CYS A 23 7.63 -5.41 2.68
CA CYS A 23 6.41 -4.65 2.37
C CYS A 23 6.42 -3.30 3.10
N GLU A 24 6.68 -3.29 4.41
CA GLU A 24 6.72 -2.06 5.24
C GLU A 24 7.75 -1.04 4.75
N ARG A 25 8.86 -1.49 4.16
CA ARG A 25 9.89 -0.61 3.59
C ARG A 25 9.60 -0.16 2.15
N THR A 26 8.76 -0.90 1.44
CA THR A 26 8.42 -0.63 0.04
C THR A 26 7.18 0.25 -0.09
N PHE A 27 6.19 0.02 0.78
CA PHE A 27 4.91 0.71 0.74
C PHE A 27 4.99 2.11 1.34
N GLU A 28 4.62 3.10 0.54
CA GLU A 28 4.31 4.44 0.99
C GLU A 28 2.90 4.81 0.47
N PRO A 29 1.97 5.24 1.34
CA PRO A 29 0.63 5.64 0.91
C PRO A 29 0.68 6.74 -0.15
N TYR A 30 -0.19 6.64 -1.17
CA TYR A 30 -0.26 7.64 -2.22
C TYR A 30 -0.59 9.02 -1.62
N PRO A 31 0.15 10.09 -1.98
CA PRO A 31 -0.07 11.42 -1.42
C PRO A 31 -1.48 11.91 -1.74
N ASP A 32 -2.10 12.61 -0.79
CA ASP A 32 -3.39 13.23 -1.01
C ASP A 32 -3.27 14.46 -1.92
N LEU A 33 -3.65 14.26 -3.18
CA LEU A 33 -3.72 15.32 -4.20
C LEU A 33 -5.12 15.99 -4.26
N ASN A 34 -6.05 15.57 -3.40
CA ASN A 34 -7.45 16.00 -3.39
C ASN A 34 -7.85 16.80 -2.14
N SER A 35 -6.94 17.03 -1.19
CA SER A 35 -7.16 17.82 0.04
C SER A 35 -7.78 19.21 -0.19
N GLY A 36 -7.63 19.79 -1.39
CA GLY A 36 -8.24 21.06 -1.78
C GLY A 36 -9.69 20.98 -2.29
N ARG A 37 -10.28 19.78 -2.40
CA ARG A 37 -11.61 19.60 -2.98
C ARG A 37 -12.69 20.20 -2.06
N MET A 38 -13.48 21.12 -2.61
CA MET A 38 -14.60 21.71 -1.88
C MET A 38 -15.66 20.65 -1.56
N ARG A 39 -16.11 20.65 -0.30
CA ARG A 39 -17.21 19.80 0.16
C ARG A 39 -18.53 20.23 -0.48
N THR A 40 -19.30 19.25 -0.93
CA THR A 40 -20.64 19.36 -1.49
C THR A 40 -21.52 18.26 -0.90
N ASN A 41 -22.83 18.32 -1.17
CA ASN A 41 -23.76 17.26 -0.78
C ASN A 41 -23.48 15.91 -1.49
N LEU A 42 -22.73 15.92 -2.60
CA LEU A 42 -22.45 14.73 -3.39
C LEU A 42 -21.15 14.02 -3.01
N ASN A 43 -20.18 14.74 -2.44
CA ASN A 43 -18.84 14.24 -2.12
C ASN A 43 -18.48 14.30 -0.63
N GLY A 44 -19.43 14.65 0.25
CA GLY A 44 -19.16 14.79 1.68
C GLY A 44 -18.49 13.54 2.28
N ALA A 45 -19.02 12.36 1.98
CA ALA A 45 -18.45 11.09 2.43
C ALA A 45 -17.00 10.87 1.93
N TYR A 46 -16.70 11.26 0.68
CA TYR A 46 -15.34 11.19 0.14
C TYR A 46 -14.39 12.14 0.89
N VAL A 47 -14.80 13.39 1.11
CA VAL A 47 -13.99 14.38 1.84
C VAL A 47 -13.72 13.93 3.28
N ASP A 48 -14.73 13.36 3.95
CA ASP A 48 -14.57 12.84 5.31
C ASP A 48 -13.61 11.64 5.34
N ALA A 49 -13.72 10.73 4.38
CA ALA A 49 -12.83 9.58 4.26
C ALA A 49 -11.37 9.99 3.98
N MET A 50 -11.15 10.99 3.12
CA MET A 50 -9.81 11.53 2.84
C MET A 50 -9.19 12.24 4.05
N ALA A 51 -10.02 12.88 4.89
CA ALA A 51 -9.53 13.46 6.14
C ALA A 51 -9.06 12.37 7.14
N LEU A 52 -9.62 11.17 7.10
CA LEU A 52 -9.16 10.01 7.87
C LEU A 52 -7.89 9.42 7.27
N TYR A 53 -7.85 9.27 5.93
CA TYR A 53 -6.67 8.80 5.20
C TYR A 53 -5.42 9.64 5.53
N ASN A 54 -5.55 10.97 5.51
CA ASN A 54 -4.45 11.90 5.84
C ASN A 54 -3.97 11.82 7.29
N LYS A 55 -4.79 11.28 8.20
CA LYS A 55 -4.42 11.04 9.60
C LYS A 55 -3.80 9.65 9.82
N GLY A 56 -3.69 8.84 8.76
CA GLY A 56 -3.29 7.43 8.84
C GLY A 56 -4.37 6.50 9.37
N ASP A 57 -5.62 6.97 9.51
CA ASP A 57 -6.75 6.10 9.86
C ASP A 57 -7.29 5.43 8.59
N PHE A 58 -6.56 4.42 8.13
CA PHE A 58 -6.87 3.70 6.90
C PHE A 58 -8.12 2.82 7.01
N ALA A 59 -8.46 2.34 8.21
CA ALA A 59 -9.70 1.62 8.44
C ALA A 59 -10.91 2.56 8.26
N GLY A 60 -10.87 3.73 8.90
CA GLY A 60 -11.91 4.75 8.73
C GLY A 60 -11.99 5.27 7.30
N ALA A 61 -10.86 5.47 6.64
CA ALA A 61 -10.81 5.85 5.22
C ALA A 61 -11.50 4.81 4.33
N ARG A 62 -11.14 3.53 4.46
CA ARG A 62 -11.78 2.41 3.73
C ARG A 62 -13.29 2.42 3.93
N ASP A 63 -13.75 2.51 5.17
CA ASP A 63 -15.17 2.44 5.53
C ASP A 63 -15.98 3.60 4.91
N GLY A 64 -15.36 4.76 4.68
CA GLY A 64 -15.97 5.89 3.97
C GLY A 64 -15.86 5.82 2.44
N LEU A 65 -14.74 5.31 1.90
CA LEU A 65 -14.47 5.24 0.46
C LEU A 65 -15.31 4.15 -0.24
N VAL A 66 -15.47 2.98 0.39
CA VAL A 66 -16.25 1.85 -0.16
C VAL A 66 -17.69 2.25 -0.51
N PRO A 67 -18.50 2.82 0.41
CA PRO A 67 -19.87 3.23 0.07
C PRO A 67 -19.90 4.39 -0.93
N TYR A 68 -18.91 5.29 -0.92
CA TYR A 68 -18.82 6.37 -1.91
C TYR A 68 -18.68 5.83 -3.33
N LEU A 69 -17.82 4.83 -3.53
CA LEU A 69 -17.59 4.17 -4.83
C LEU A 69 -18.80 3.33 -5.27
N LYS A 70 -19.50 2.66 -4.34
CA LYS A 70 -20.73 1.89 -4.63
C LYS A 70 -21.88 2.75 -5.13
N ALA A 71 -21.92 4.04 -4.79
CA ALA A 71 -22.94 4.97 -5.27
C ALA A 71 -22.79 5.35 -6.77
N GLN A 72 -21.97 4.61 -7.54
CA GLN A 72 -21.70 4.74 -8.97
C GLN A 72 -21.48 6.19 -9.40
N ARG A 73 -20.33 6.74 -9.01
CA ARG A 73 -19.86 8.07 -9.41
C ARG A 73 -18.87 7.93 -10.57
N ALA A 74 -18.87 8.91 -11.48
CA ALA A 74 -17.91 8.96 -12.60
C ALA A 74 -16.45 9.20 -12.14
N ASP A 75 -16.24 9.52 -10.87
CA ASP A 75 -14.92 9.79 -10.30
C ASP A 75 -14.28 8.50 -9.76
N LEU A 76 -13.25 8.04 -10.46
CA LEU A 76 -12.52 6.81 -10.14
C LEU A 76 -11.31 7.06 -9.22
N THR A 77 -10.92 8.32 -9.04
CA THR A 77 -9.84 8.74 -8.14
C THR A 77 -9.86 8.08 -6.75
N PRO A 78 -11.02 7.82 -6.08
CA PRO A 78 -11.01 7.18 -4.77
C PRO A 78 -10.44 5.75 -4.75
N TYR A 79 -10.39 5.04 -5.90
CA TYR A 79 -9.86 3.67 -5.94
C TYR A 79 -8.37 3.61 -5.57
N ILE A 80 -7.53 4.59 -5.92
CA ILE A 80 -6.10 4.55 -5.53
C ILE A 80 -5.92 4.73 -4.02
N TYR A 81 -6.72 5.59 -3.40
CA TYR A 81 -6.70 5.79 -1.95
C TYR A 81 -7.27 4.60 -1.21
N LEU A 82 -8.28 3.93 -1.79
CA LEU A 82 -8.82 2.69 -1.24
C LEU A 82 -7.79 1.55 -1.34
N ALA A 83 -7.07 1.42 -2.46
CA ALA A 83 -5.97 0.47 -2.61
C ALA A 83 -4.88 0.70 -1.55
N CYS A 84 -4.46 1.95 -1.35
CA CYS A 84 -3.48 2.29 -0.30
C CYS A 84 -4.01 2.00 1.11
N SER A 85 -5.30 2.24 1.36
CA SER A 85 -5.92 1.91 2.64
C SER A 85 -5.89 0.40 2.91
N TYR A 86 -6.19 -0.41 1.89
CA TYR A 86 -6.08 -1.87 1.97
C TYR A 86 -4.63 -2.36 2.19
N LEU A 87 -3.65 -1.80 1.47
CA LEU A 87 -2.24 -2.10 1.68
C LEU A 87 -1.78 -1.79 3.10
N ALA A 88 -2.18 -0.64 3.64
CA ALA A 88 -1.84 -0.24 5.00
C ALA A 88 -2.47 -1.14 6.08
N LEU A 89 -3.59 -1.81 5.74
CA LEU A 89 -4.27 -2.77 6.61
C LEU A 89 -3.77 -4.21 6.43
N GLY A 90 -2.78 -4.44 5.56
CA GLY A 90 -2.25 -5.78 5.28
C GLY A 90 -3.17 -6.63 4.40
N GLU A 91 -4.00 -5.99 3.57
CA GLU A 91 -4.98 -6.63 2.68
C GLU A 91 -4.58 -6.45 1.20
N PRO A 92 -3.42 -6.98 0.74
CA PRO A 92 -2.87 -6.68 -0.59
C PRO A 92 -3.72 -7.22 -1.75
N PHE A 93 -4.48 -8.30 -1.54
CA PHE A 93 -5.38 -8.83 -2.57
C PHE A 93 -6.57 -7.89 -2.82
N GLU A 94 -7.15 -7.34 -1.77
CA GLU A 94 -8.25 -6.36 -1.89
C GLU A 94 -7.75 -5.06 -2.53
N ALA A 95 -6.50 -4.68 -2.23
CA ALA A 95 -5.84 -3.54 -2.86
C ALA A 95 -5.67 -3.73 -4.38
N GLU A 96 -5.16 -4.89 -4.83
CA GLU A 96 -4.98 -5.20 -6.25
C GLU A 96 -6.32 -5.10 -7.02
N LEU A 97 -7.42 -5.61 -6.44
CA LEU A 97 -8.76 -5.47 -7.04
C LEU A 97 -9.19 -4.01 -7.24
N GLN A 98 -8.79 -3.09 -6.37
CA GLN A 98 -9.10 -1.67 -6.54
C GLN A 98 -8.28 -1.04 -7.67
N LEU A 99 -7.04 -1.50 -7.86
CA LEU A 99 -6.18 -1.05 -8.96
C LEU A 99 -6.72 -1.55 -10.30
N ASP A 100 -7.27 -2.77 -10.35
CA ASP A 100 -7.93 -3.30 -11.55
C ASP A 100 -9.09 -2.38 -12.01
N HIS A 101 -9.85 -1.80 -11.07
CA HIS A 101 -10.91 -0.85 -11.42
C HIS A 101 -10.38 0.40 -12.14
N LEU A 102 -9.17 0.85 -11.81
CA LEU A 102 -8.51 1.96 -12.47
C LEU A 102 -7.94 1.56 -13.82
N GLU A 103 -7.27 0.41 -13.91
CA GLU A 103 -6.65 -0.11 -15.14
C GLU A 103 -7.69 -0.29 -16.26
N HIS A 104 -8.88 -0.81 -15.93
CA HIS A 104 -9.95 -1.02 -16.91
C HIS A 104 -10.71 0.26 -17.31
N SER A 105 -10.33 1.41 -16.77
CA SER A 105 -11.00 2.68 -17.08
C SER A 105 -10.30 3.42 -18.22
N ASN A 106 -11.07 3.89 -19.20
CA ASN A 106 -10.56 4.73 -20.29
C ASN A 106 -10.26 6.18 -19.85
N ILE A 107 -10.17 6.45 -18.54
CA ILE A 107 -10.08 7.80 -17.95
C ILE A 107 -8.75 7.97 -17.21
N LEU A 108 -7.77 8.55 -17.92
CA LEU A 108 -6.63 9.38 -17.47
C LEU A 108 -5.61 8.86 -16.41
N GLN A 109 -4.33 9.00 -16.78
CA GLN A 109 -3.14 9.45 -16.01
C GLN A 109 -2.80 8.76 -14.68
N TYR A 110 -3.30 7.55 -14.43
CA TYR A 110 -2.88 6.75 -13.28
C TYR A 110 -1.92 5.61 -13.63
N ASP A 111 -1.48 5.50 -14.88
CA ASP A 111 -0.69 4.35 -15.37
C ASP A 111 0.53 4.08 -14.46
N ASP A 112 1.36 5.08 -14.22
CA ASP A 112 2.54 4.94 -13.34
C ASP A 112 2.18 4.54 -11.90
N GLN A 113 1.06 5.06 -11.39
CA GLN A 113 0.57 4.77 -10.04
C GLN A 113 0.04 3.34 -9.96
N ILE A 114 -0.75 2.91 -10.93
CA ILE A 114 -1.29 1.56 -11.02
C ILE A 114 -0.13 0.57 -11.12
N GLU A 115 0.81 0.79 -12.05
CA GLU A 115 1.99 -0.07 -12.21
C GLU A 115 2.79 -0.18 -10.91
N TRP A 116 3.08 0.95 -10.25
CA TRP A 116 3.82 0.94 -8.99
C TRP A 116 3.07 0.24 -7.86
N TYR A 117 1.82 0.60 -7.59
CA TYR A 117 1.06 0.04 -6.48
C TYR A 117 0.69 -1.42 -6.70
N THR A 118 0.59 -1.89 -7.95
CA THR A 118 0.47 -3.32 -8.26
C THR A 118 1.75 -4.08 -7.89
N VAL A 119 2.93 -3.50 -8.18
CA VAL A 119 4.21 -4.06 -7.70
C VAL A 119 4.25 -4.11 -6.17
N VAL A 120 3.77 -3.07 -5.47
CA VAL A 120 3.67 -3.07 -4.00
C VAL A 120 2.73 -4.17 -3.51
N CYS A 121 1.57 -4.36 -4.14
CA CYS A 121 0.66 -5.48 -3.82
C CYS A 121 1.36 -6.84 -3.94
N TRP A 122 2.16 -7.04 -5.00
CA TRP A 122 2.95 -8.27 -5.17
C TRP A 122 4.02 -8.46 -4.10
N VAL A 123 4.70 -7.39 -3.67
CA VAL A 123 5.64 -7.46 -2.55
C VAL A 123 4.92 -7.87 -1.26
N CYS A 124 3.82 -7.19 -0.94
CA CYS A 124 3.06 -7.39 0.29
C CYS A 124 2.32 -8.73 0.34
N SER A 125 2.04 -9.34 -0.82
CA SER A 125 1.48 -10.71 -0.93
C SER A 125 2.54 -11.80 -1.10
N GLY A 126 3.83 -11.46 -1.04
CA GLY A 126 4.94 -12.42 -1.15
C GLY A 126 5.20 -12.94 -2.57
N GLN A 127 4.58 -12.35 -3.60
CA GLN A 127 4.79 -12.69 -5.01
C GLN A 127 6.07 -12.03 -5.56
N LEU A 128 7.21 -12.28 -4.91
CA LEU A 128 8.47 -11.54 -5.11
C LEU A 128 9.02 -11.63 -6.55
N GLU A 129 8.79 -12.75 -7.23
CA GLU A 129 9.15 -12.96 -8.63
C GLU A 129 8.38 -12.02 -9.57
N ARG A 130 7.08 -11.83 -9.32
CA ARG A 130 6.23 -10.90 -10.09
C ARG A 130 6.60 -9.47 -9.78
N ALA A 131 6.77 -9.15 -8.49
CA ALA A 131 7.26 -7.85 -8.02
C ALA A 131 8.58 -7.46 -8.70
N ARG A 132 9.56 -8.38 -8.77
CA ARG A 132 10.83 -8.13 -9.44
C ARG A 132 10.65 -7.82 -10.92
N LYS A 133 9.83 -8.60 -11.63
CA LYS A 133 9.58 -8.37 -13.07
C LYS A 133 8.89 -7.02 -13.30
N GLY A 134 7.86 -6.69 -12.51
CA GLY A 134 7.18 -5.39 -12.60
C GLY A 134 8.13 -4.23 -12.31
N ALA A 135 8.94 -4.32 -11.25
CA ALA A 135 9.93 -3.31 -10.92
C ALA A 135 11.00 -3.14 -12.03
N GLN A 136 11.42 -4.23 -12.70
CA GLN A 136 12.31 -4.16 -13.86
C GLN A 136 11.67 -3.40 -15.03
N LEU A 137 10.38 -3.63 -15.31
CA LEU A 137 9.65 -2.91 -16.34
C LEU A 137 9.60 -1.41 -16.03
N ILE A 138 9.23 -1.04 -14.80
CA ILE A 138 9.20 0.35 -14.33
C ILE A 138 10.58 1.02 -14.49
N VAL A 139 11.67 0.33 -14.09
CA VAL A 139 13.03 0.88 -14.23
C VAL A 139 13.44 1.06 -15.70
N SER A 140 13.01 0.15 -16.58
CA SER A 140 13.30 0.21 -18.01
C SER A 140 12.54 1.32 -18.74
N SER A 141 11.43 1.79 -18.17
CA SER A 141 10.63 2.87 -18.76
C SER A 141 11.43 4.20 -18.79
N PRO A 142 11.43 4.95 -19.91
CA PRO A 142 12.17 6.21 -20.03
C PRO A 142 11.75 7.28 -19.02
N ALA A 143 10.46 7.37 -18.68
CA ALA A 143 9.88 8.46 -17.90
C ALA A 143 8.74 7.98 -16.96
N HIS A 144 9.05 7.04 -16.08
CA HIS A 144 8.11 6.57 -15.05
C HIS A 144 8.35 7.25 -13.70
N THR A 145 7.28 7.74 -13.07
CA THR A 145 7.29 8.51 -11.82
C THR A 145 7.98 7.74 -10.68
N TYR A 146 7.70 6.45 -10.55
CA TYR A 146 8.25 5.57 -9.50
C TYR A 146 9.55 4.83 -9.85
N LYS A 147 10.29 5.32 -10.85
CA LYS A 147 11.52 4.66 -11.33
C LYS A 147 12.58 4.48 -10.23
N LYS A 148 12.70 5.42 -9.30
CA LYS A 148 13.69 5.36 -8.21
C LYS A 148 13.31 4.33 -7.16
N GLU A 149 12.03 4.29 -6.82
CA GLU A 149 11.42 3.39 -5.86
C GLU A 149 11.52 1.95 -6.36
N ALA A 150 11.22 1.71 -7.64
CA ALA A 150 11.40 0.42 -8.28
C ALA A 150 12.87 -0.02 -8.33
N ALA A 151 13.81 0.89 -8.63
CA ALA A 151 15.24 0.57 -8.60
C ALA A 151 15.71 0.18 -7.18
N ARG A 152 15.24 0.89 -6.16
CA ARG A 152 15.50 0.54 -4.75
C ARG A 152 14.97 -0.85 -4.42
N LEU A 153 13.72 -1.15 -4.80
CA LEU A 153 13.11 -2.46 -4.58
C LEU A 153 13.92 -3.60 -5.25
N LEU A 154 14.42 -3.40 -6.46
CA LEU A 154 15.24 -4.42 -7.14
C LEU A 154 16.53 -4.74 -6.37
N ASN A 155 17.18 -3.73 -5.79
CA ASN A 155 18.37 -3.93 -4.96
C ASN A 155 18.02 -4.75 -3.70
N GLU A 156 16.91 -4.43 -3.04
CA GLU A 156 16.44 -5.18 -1.86
C GLU A 156 16.08 -6.63 -2.21
N LEU A 157 15.39 -6.87 -3.32
CA LEU A 157 15.03 -8.22 -3.78
C LEU A 157 16.25 -9.06 -4.17
N SER A 158 17.29 -8.46 -4.75
CA SER A 158 18.54 -9.17 -5.08
C SER A 158 19.32 -9.63 -3.85
N SER A 159 19.10 -8.96 -2.70
CA SER A 159 19.70 -9.34 -1.42
C SER A 159 18.86 -10.38 -0.66
N ALA A 160 17.59 -10.55 -1.04
CA ALA A 160 16.62 -11.41 -0.37
C ALA A 160 16.37 -12.76 -1.07
N ILE A 161 16.72 -12.88 -2.35
CA ILE A 161 16.54 -14.08 -3.16
C ILE A 161 17.93 -14.64 -3.49
N PRO A 162 18.34 -15.79 -2.93
CA PRO A 162 19.65 -16.40 -3.18
C PRO A 162 19.83 -16.94 -4.60
#